data_AF-A0A7X6YE11-F1
#
_entry.id   AF-A0A7X6YE11-F1
#
_cell.length_a   1.000
_cell.length_b   1.000
_cell.length_c   1.000
_cell.angle_alpha   90.00
_cell.angle_beta   90.00
_cell.angle_gamma   90.00
#
_symmetry.space_group_name_H-M   'P 1'
#
loop_
_entity.id
_entity.type
_entity.pdbx_description
1 polymer ?
#
loop_
_entity_poly.entity_id
_entity_poly.type
_entity_poly.pdbx_seq_one_letter_code
_entity_poly.pdbx_strand_id
1 'polypeptide(L)' 'LMPPAKGLLLAAPAAINGPDDLSGWTVEGAENASLRYSDDRTKIYFFTPRGTLLLLE' A
#
# COMPACT_ATOMS: atom_id res chain seq x y z
N LEU A 1 -6.85 -1.40 -20.08
CA LEU A 1 -5.72 -1.27 -19.12
C LEU A 1 -6.13 -2.00 -17.86
N MET A 2 -5.60 -3.20 -17.63
CA MET A 2 -5.98 -3.94 -16.43
C MET A 2 -5.31 -3.30 -15.19
N PRO A 3 -5.99 -3.16 -14.05
CA PRO A 3 -5.51 -2.34 -12.91
C PRO A 3 -4.21 -2.86 -12.28
N PRO A 4 -3.44 -1.98 -11.59
CA PRO A 4 -2.21 -2.35 -10.87
C PRO A 4 -2.42 -3.49 -9.87
N ALA A 5 -1.36 -4.24 -9.56
CA ALA A 5 -1.42 -5.31 -8.59
C ALA A 5 -1.56 -4.70 -7.18
N LYS A 6 -2.72 -4.89 -6.56
CA LYS A 6 -3.05 -4.42 -5.22
C LYS A 6 -2.76 -5.54 -4.22
N GLY A 7 -1.76 -5.36 -3.36
CA GLY A 7 -1.46 -6.26 -2.25
C GLY A 7 -1.89 -5.66 -0.91
N LEU A 8 -2.36 -6.48 0.03
CA LEU A 8 -2.53 -6.05 1.42
C LEU A 8 -1.15 -5.98 2.08
N LEU A 9 -0.77 -4.82 2.61
CA LEU A 9 0.48 -4.66 3.35
C LEU A 9 0.26 -4.83 4.84
N LEU A 10 -0.77 -4.19 5.38
CA LEU A 10 -1.08 -4.22 6.81
C LEU A 10 -2.60 -4.22 7.03
N ALA A 11 -3.05 -4.97 8.03
CA ALA A 11 -4.42 -4.94 8.53
C ALA A 11 -4.42 -4.81 10.05
N ALA A 12 -5.33 -4.01 10.58
CA ALA A 12 -5.51 -3.78 12.02
C ALA A 12 -6.98 -3.96 12.43
N PRO A 13 -7.26 -4.37 13.67
CA PRO A 13 -8.63 -4.52 14.18
C PRO A 13 -9.33 -3.19 14.45
N ALA A 14 -8.59 -2.08 14.49
CA ALA A 14 -9.08 -0.72 14.67
C ALA A 14 -8.48 0.21 13.60
N ALA A 15 -9.02 1.42 13.47
CA ALA A 15 -8.50 2.42 12.55
C ALA A 15 -7.02 2.71 12.85
N ILE A 16 -6.20 2.71 11.80
CA ILE A 16 -4.78 3.02 11.90
C ILE A 16 -4.65 4.53 12.11
N ASN A 17 -4.07 4.93 13.24
CA ASN A 17 -3.77 6.33 13.54
C ASN A 17 -2.44 6.71 12.89
N GLY A 18 -2.49 7.50 11.82
CA GLY A 18 -1.34 7.94 11.05
C GLY A 18 -1.65 9.23 10.29
N PRO A 19 -0.74 9.69 9.42
CA PRO A 19 -1.01 10.82 8.55
C PRO A 19 -2.23 10.53 7.66
N ASP A 20 -2.94 11.60 7.26
CA ASP A 20 -4.22 11.47 6.55
C ASP A 20 -4.10 10.77 5.20
N ASP A 21 -2.94 10.90 4.58
CA ASP A 21 -2.48 10.12 3.45
C ASP A 21 -1.08 9.57 3.74
N LEU A 22 -0.62 8.66 2.88
CA LEU A 22 0.71 8.06 2.98
C LEU A 22 1.68 8.73 2.00
N SER A 23 1.39 9.94 1.52
CA SER A 23 2.21 10.63 0.50
C SER A 23 3.62 10.97 0.98
N GLY A 24 3.82 11.10 2.29
CA GLY A 24 5.13 11.28 2.92
C GLY A 24 5.99 10.02 3.00
N TRP A 25 5.48 8.85 2.60
CA TRP A 25 6.21 7.59 2.64
C TRP A 25 6.86 7.32 1.30
N THR A 26 8.18 7.15 1.30
CA THR A 26 8.92 6.73 0.11
C THR A 26 8.95 5.21 0.01
N VAL A 27 8.61 4.69 -1.16
CA VAL A 27 8.76 3.27 -1.47
C VAL A 27 10.05 3.12 -2.27
N GLU A 28 11.08 2.55 -1.65
CA GLU A 28 12.35 2.30 -2.31
C GLU A 28 12.29 1.03 -3.16
N GLY A 29 13.03 1.00 -4.28
CA GLY A 29 13.17 -0.19 -5.13
C GLY A 29 11.96 -0.54 -6.01
N ALA A 30 10.86 0.21 -5.95
CA ALA A 30 9.68 0.00 -6.79
C ALA A 30 9.15 1.32 -7.37
N GLU A 31 9.61 1.68 -8.57
CA GLU A 31 9.08 2.84 -9.30
C GLU A 31 7.57 2.68 -9.56
N ASN A 32 6.80 3.77 -9.43
CA ASN A 32 5.35 3.82 -9.56
C ASN A 32 4.56 2.99 -8.53
N ALA A 33 5.16 2.72 -7.38
CA ALA A 33 4.46 2.12 -6.26
C ALA A 33 3.80 3.19 -5.37
N SER A 34 2.71 2.84 -4.70
CA SER A 34 2.05 3.74 -3.74
C SER A 34 1.38 2.97 -2.61
N LEU A 35 1.31 3.59 -1.44
CA LEU A 35 0.55 3.08 -0.31
C LEU A 35 -0.78 3.82 -0.21
N ARG A 36 -1.86 3.10 0.09
CA ARG A 36 -3.19 3.69 0.26
C ARG A 36 -3.94 3.01 1.38
N TYR A 37 -4.67 3.79 2.17
CA TYR A 37 -5.62 3.25 3.13
C TYR A 37 -6.83 2.62 2.44
N SER A 38 -7.49 1.69 3.12
CA SER A 38 -8.90 1.40 2.89
C SER A 38 -9.78 2.55 3.36
N ASP A 39 -11.02 2.60 2.88
CA ASP A 39 -11.98 3.66 3.23
C ASP A 39 -12.25 3.75 4.75
N ASP A 40 -12.22 2.62 5.45
CA ASP A 40 -12.38 2.50 6.91
C ASP A 40 -11.08 2.70 7.71
N ARG A 41 -9.95 2.99 7.03
CA ARG A 41 -8.59 3.09 7.60
C ARG A 41 -8.13 1.87 8.40
N THR A 42 -8.72 0.69 8.22
CA THR A 42 -8.27 -0.54 8.92
C THR A 42 -7.19 -1.31 8.15
N LYS A 43 -6.93 -0.95 6.89
CA LYS A 43 -5.98 -1.63 6.01
C LYS A 43 -5.10 -0.63 5.30
N ILE A 44 -3.84 -1.00 5.09
CA ILE A 44 -2.93 -0.33 4.16
C ILE A 44 -2.68 -1.30 3.00
N TYR A 45 -2.96 -0.83 1.80
CA TYR A 45 -2.68 -1.54 0.57
C TYR A 45 -1.41 -0.98 -0.08
N PHE A 46 -0.63 -1.88 -0.64
CA PHE A 46 0.50 -1.56 -1.48
C PHE A 46 0.13 -1.80 -2.94
N PHE A 47 0.15 -0.72 -3.72
CA PHE A 47 -0.10 -0.73 -5.15
C PHE A 47 1.23 -0.71 -5.86
N THR A 48 1.44 -1.67 -6.75
CA THR A 48 2.68 -1.80 -7.53
C THR A 48 2.37 -2.12 -8.99
N PRO A 49 3.34 -1.90 -9.89
CA PRO A 49 3.27 -2.45 -11.23
C PRO A 49 2.98 -3.95 -11.25
N ARG A 50 2.36 -4.44 -12.31
CA ARG A 50 2.10 -5.88 -12.46
C ARG A 50 3.39 -6.64 -12.64
N GLY A 51 3.46 -7.83 -12.04
CA GLY A 51 4.65 -8.66 -12.09
C GLY A 51 5.73 -8.25 -11.08
N THR A 52 5.49 -7.22 -10.26
CA THR A 52 6.35 -6.91 -9.12
C THR A 52 6.31 -8.06 -8.11
N LEU A 53 7.50 -8.56 -7.78
CA LEU A 53 7.70 -9.58 -6.75
C LEU A 53 7.99 -8.87 -5.43
N LEU A 54 7.15 -9.12 -4.42
CA LEU A 54 7.30 -8.56 -3.08
C LEU A 54 7.88 -9.63 -2.18
N LEU A 55 9.10 -9.39 -1.69
CA LEU A 55 9.67 -10.18 -0.60
C LEU A 55 9.44 -9.39 0.69
N LEU A 56 8.66 -9.97 1.60
CA LEU A 56 8.54 -9.52 2.98
C LEU A 56 9.53 -10.38 3.78
N GLU A 57 10.55 -9.74 4.37
CA GLU A 57 11.44 -10.36 5.37
C GLU A 57 10.84 -10.28 6.78
#